data_AF-A0A8J2KCR5-F1
#
_entry.id   AF-A0A8J2KCR5-F1
#
_cell.length_a   1.000
_cell.length_b   1.000
_cell.length_c   1.000
_cell.angle_alpha   90.00
_cell.angle_beta   90.00
_cell.angle_gamma   90.00
#
_symmetry.space_group_name_H-M   'P 1'
#
loop_
_entity.id
_entity.type
_entity.pdbx_description
1 polymer ?
#
loop_
_entity_poly.entity_id
_entity_poly.type
_entity_poly.pdbx_seq_one_letter_code
_entity_poly.pdbx_strand_id
1 'polypeptide(L)'
;MVCASMCCNVLRLAYTLRQENQVQKTEDYVFEWLKSGKWKTGTLYYPSGFAFLYFCSTFVKINYRVKKRFATMVRTAIEDSLQNCRFPLDYALVLLALENLGCKKHSQGISKVLLGMQENDGSFPEDAIWGDRYRVLWGGKALSTIFIVGALTAATY
;
A
#
# COMPACT_ATOMS: atom_id res chain seq x y z
N MET A 1 11.71 -0.89 17.56
CA MET A 1 11.33 -1.59 16.31
C MET A 1 11.16 -0.52 15.24
N VAL A 2 11.75 -0.69 14.05
CA VAL A 2 11.61 0.27 12.93
C VAL A 2 10.37 -0.10 12.11
N CYS A 3 9.62 0.88 11.62
CA CYS A 3 8.43 0.64 10.82
C CYS A 3 8.77 0.37 9.34
N ALA A 4 8.53 -0.84 8.85
CA ALA A 4 8.81 -1.22 7.46
C ALA A 4 8.12 -0.32 6.41
N SER A 5 6.88 0.11 6.67
CA SER A 5 6.17 1.08 5.82
C SER A 5 6.92 2.42 5.68
N MET A 6 7.50 2.92 6.77
CA MET A 6 8.28 4.15 6.76
C MET A 6 9.63 3.96 6.05
N CYS A 7 10.24 2.78 6.18
CA CYS A 7 11.43 2.43 5.43
C CYS A 7 11.20 2.52 3.91
N CYS A 8 10.05 2.08 3.40
CA CYS A 8 9.71 2.24 1.97
C CYS A 8 9.72 3.72 1.54
N ASN A 9 9.17 4.62 2.35
CA ASN A 9 9.17 6.05 2.06
C ASN A 9 10.58 6.66 2.10
N VAL A 10 11.39 6.28 3.09
CA VAL A 10 12.80 6.71 3.19
C VAL A 10 13.61 6.21 1.99
N LEU A 11 13.41 4.95 1.58
CA LEU A 11 14.04 4.38 0.39
C LEU A 11 13.63 5.14 -0.87
N ARG A 12 12.33 5.39 -1.06
CA ARG A 12 11.83 6.19 -2.17
C ARG A 12 12.49 7.57 -2.21
N LEU A 13 12.60 8.26 -1.07
CA LEU A 13 13.28 9.56 -0.98
C LEU A 13 14.77 9.45 -1.33
N ALA A 14 15.49 8.49 -0.74
CA ALA A 14 16.91 8.29 -0.99
C ALA A 14 17.20 8.02 -2.48
N TYR A 15 16.41 7.17 -3.13
CA TYR A 15 16.53 6.90 -4.56
C TYR A 15 16.15 8.11 -5.42
N THR A 16 15.18 8.93 -5.01
CA THR A 16 14.86 10.20 -5.67
C THR A 16 16.06 11.16 -5.63
N LEU A 17 16.77 11.20 -4.50
CA LEU A 17 17.93 12.05 -4.26
C LEU A 17 19.25 11.44 -4.76
N ARG A 18 19.23 10.27 -5.41
CA ARG A 18 20.41 9.53 -5.87
C ARG A 18 21.40 9.17 -4.74
N GLN A 19 20.86 8.82 -3.58
CA GLN A 19 21.59 8.41 -2.37
C GLN A 19 21.40 6.91 -2.07
N GLU A 20 21.08 6.10 -3.07
CA GLU A 20 20.79 4.67 -2.91
C GLU A 20 21.92 3.87 -2.24
N ASN A 21 23.18 4.30 -2.43
CA ASN A 21 24.35 3.66 -1.82
C ASN A 21 24.35 3.75 -0.28
N GLN A 22 23.65 4.73 0.30
CA GLN A 22 23.59 4.92 1.75
C GLN A 22 22.50 4.05 2.41
N VAL A 23 21.56 3.50 1.63
CA VAL A 23 20.33 2.86 2.16
C VAL A 23 20.23 1.36 1.85
N GLN A 24 21.32 0.73 1.42
CA GLN A 24 21.33 -0.70 1.05
C GLN A 24 20.82 -1.61 2.18
N LYS A 25 21.23 -1.35 3.43
CA LYS A 25 20.75 -2.12 4.61
C LYS A 25 19.23 -1.97 4.81
N THR A 26 18.69 -0.78 4.56
CA THR A 26 17.25 -0.53 4.67
C THR A 26 16.49 -1.20 3.53
N GLU A 27 17.06 -1.24 2.32
CA GLU A 27 16.49 -1.97 1.19
C GLU A 27 16.42 -3.47 1.47
N ASP A 28 17.51 -4.05 1.98
CA ASP A 28 17.57 -5.47 2.35
C ASP A 28 16.60 -5.80 3.49
N TYR A 29 16.47 -4.90 4.48
CA TYR A 29 15.47 -5.02 5.53
C TYR A 29 14.03 -5.06 4.98
N VAL A 30 13.67 -4.15 4.07
CA VAL A 30 12.33 -4.13 3.45
C VAL A 30 12.10 -5.39 2.61
N PHE A 31 13.13 -5.85 1.89
CA PHE A 31 13.06 -7.08 1.10
C PHE A 31 12.80 -8.30 1.97
N GLU A 32 13.55 -8.49 3.06
CA GLU A 32 13.34 -9.61 3.99
C GLU A 32 12.01 -9.48 4.76
N TRP A 33 11.54 -8.26 5.03
CA TRP A 33 10.22 -8.05 5.63
C TRP A 33 9.09 -8.49 4.69
N LEU A 34 9.18 -8.17 3.40
CA LEU A 34 8.25 -8.62 2.38
C LEU A 34 8.28 -10.15 2.24
N LYS A 35 9.49 -10.72 2.08
CA LYS A 35 9.73 -12.16 1.90
C LYS A 35 9.22 -13.00 3.07
N SER A 36 9.44 -12.55 4.31
CA SER A 36 9.03 -13.27 5.51
C SER A 36 7.53 -13.21 5.79
N GLY A 37 6.77 -12.35 5.09
CA GLY A 37 5.34 -12.18 5.33
C GLY A 37 4.99 -11.46 6.64
N LYS A 38 5.97 -10.90 7.37
CA LYS A 38 5.75 -10.16 8.63
C LYS A 38 4.81 -8.97 8.49
N TRP A 39 4.68 -8.43 7.28
CA TRP A 39 3.76 -7.34 6.97
C TRP A 39 2.28 -7.72 7.11
N LYS A 40 1.92 -9.01 7.07
CA LYS A 40 0.51 -9.45 7.10
C LYS A 40 -0.22 -9.02 8.38
N THR A 41 0.50 -8.83 9.48
CA THR A 41 -0.07 -8.36 10.76
C THR A 41 0.05 -6.85 10.93
N GLY A 42 0.28 -6.10 9.84
CA GLY A 42 0.52 -4.67 9.87
C GLY A 42 1.97 -4.32 10.20
N THR A 43 2.17 -3.05 10.53
CA THR A 43 3.45 -2.46 10.94
C THR A 43 3.25 -1.56 12.16
N LEU A 44 4.32 -0.98 12.69
CA LEU A 44 4.27 -0.20 13.94
C LEU A 44 3.17 0.88 13.96
N TYR A 45 2.93 1.55 12.83
CA TYR A 45 1.93 2.62 12.73
C TYR A 45 0.74 2.27 11.85
N TYR A 46 0.79 1.17 11.10
CA TYR A 46 -0.27 0.85 10.13
C TYR A 46 -0.85 -0.51 10.48
N PRO A 47 -2.10 -0.59 10.97
CA PRO A 47 -2.70 -1.85 11.40
C PRO A 47 -2.92 -2.80 10.22
N SER A 48 -3.24 -2.27 9.05
CA SER A 48 -3.39 -3.04 7.82
C SER A 48 -2.02 -3.31 7.18
N GLY A 49 -1.77 -4.57 6.83
CA GLY A 49 -0.61 -4.98 6.05
C GLY A 49 -0.62 -4.42 4.62
N PHE A 50 -1.79 -4.06 4.08
CA PHE A 50 -1.92 -3.49 2.74
C PHE A 50 -1.29 -2.10 2.65
N ALA A 51 -1.20 -1.35 3.75
CA ALA A 51 -0.46 -0.10 3.79
C ALA A 51 1.03 -0.31 3.48
N PHE A 52 1.66 -1.35 4.03
CA PHE A 52 3.04 -1.70 3.70
C PHE A 52 3.21 -2.02 2.22
N LEU A 53 2.31 -2.83 1.65
CA LEU A 53 2.35 -3.18 0.22
C LEU A 53 2.16 -1.95 -0.68
N TYR A 54 1.27 -1.03 -0.31
CA TYR A 54 1.10 0.25 -0.99
C TYR A 54 2.39 1.07 -0.95
N PHE A 55 2.98 1.33 0.22
CA PHE A 55 4.24 2.09 0.30
C PHE A 55 5.37 1.39 -0.45
N CYS A 56 5.47 0.07 -0.36
CA CYS A 56 6.43 -0.72 -1.13
C CYS A 56 6.22 -0.53 -2.64
N SER A 57 4.98 -0.55 -3.13
CA SER A 57 4.67 -0.30 -4.55
C SER A 57 5.12 1.08 -5.03
N THR A 58 4.99 2.12 -4.19
CA THR A 58 5.46 3.48 -4.52
C THR A 58 6.99 3.54 -4.64
N PHE A 59 7.69 2.75 -3.82
CA PHE A 59 9.14 2.58 -3.94
C PHE A 59 9.51 1.80 -5.20
N VAL A 60 8.80 0.71 -5.49
CA VAL A 60 8.99 -0.11 -6.70
C VAL A 60 8.88 0.70 -8.00
N LYS A 61 7.99 1.70 -8.03
CA LYS A 61 7.76 2.57 -9.18
C LYS A 61 8.96 3.48 -9.51
N ILE A 62 9.92 3.69 -8.61
CA ILE A 62 10.94 4.74 -8.77
C ILE A 62 11.95 4.48 -9.90
N ASN A 63 12.41 3.24 -10.07
CA ASN A 63 13.39 2.89 -11.11
C ASN A 63 13.41 1.40 -11.44
N TYR A 64 14.12 1.07 -12.52
CA TYR A 64 14.21 -0.29 -13.06
C TYR A 64 14.89 -1.29 -12.12
N ARG A 65 15.96 -0.91 -11.40
CA ARG A 65 16.68 -1.82 -10.48
C ARG A 65 15.76 -2.29 -9.35
N VAL A 66 15.06 -1.37 -8.71
CA VAL A 66 14.10 -1.67 -7.64
C VAL A 66 12.95 -2.50 -8.21
N LYS A 67 12.42 -2.12 -9.38
CA LYS A 67 11.37 -2.88 -10.05
C LYS A 67 11.76 -4.34 -10.30
N LYS A 68 12.97 -4.58 -10.84
CA LYS A 68 13.48 -5.94 -11.09
C LYS A 68 13.57 -6.77 -9.81
N ARG A 69 13.91 -6.15 -8.68
CA ARG A 69 14.10 -6.84 -7.41
C ARG A 69 12.79 -7.13 -6.66
N PHE A 70 11.84 -6.19 -6.66
CA PHE A 70 10.67 -6.24 -5.76
C PHE A 70 9.35 -6.51 -6.48
N ALA A 71 9.18 -6.12 -7.74
CA ALA A 71 7.84 -6.01 -8.34
C ALA A 71 7.06 -7.33 -8.36
N THR A 72 7.71 -8.43 -8.71
CA THR A 72 7.07 -9.76 -8.70
C THR A 72 6.59 -10.14 -7.31
N MET A 73 7.44 -9.95 -6.29
CA MET A 73 7.11 -10.34 -4.91
C MET A 73 5.99 -9.47 -4.33
N VAL A 74 6.00 -8.15 -4.59
CA VAL A 74 4.91 -7.26 -4.15
C VAL A 74 3.60 -7.64 -4.85
N ARG A 75 3.65 -7.91 -6.16
CA ARG A 75 2.45 -8.34 -6.92
C ARG A 75 1.88 -9.63 -6.37
N THR A 76 2.70 -10.67 -6.21
CA THR A 76 2.26 -11.96 -5.66
C THR A 76 1.70 -11.78 -4.25
N ALA A 77 2.35 -10.99 -3.39
CA ALA A 77 1.86 -10.71 -2.05
C ALA A 77 0.47 -10.04 -2.03
N ILE A 78 0.22 -9.12 -2.97
CA ILE A 78 -1.10 -8.50 -3.17
C ILE A 78 -2.11 -9.57 -3.63
N GLU A 79 -1.80 -10.28 -4.72
CA GLU A 79 -2.71 -11.25 -5.34
C GLU A 79 -3.14 -12.34 -4.35
N ASP A 80 -2.18 -12.92 -3.60
CA ASP A 80 -2.43 -13.95 -2.59
C ASP A 80 -3.25 -13.45 -1.39
N SER A 81 -3.29 -12.13 -1.18
CA SER A 81 -3.91 -11.52 -0.01
C SER A 81 -5.19 -10.76 -0.33
N LEU A 82 -5.60 -10.66 -1.61
CA LEU A 82 -6.81 -9.94 -2.03
C LEU A 82 -8.05 -10.38 -1.25
N GLN A 83 -8.21 -11.69 -1.05
CA GLN A 83 -9.32 -12.29 -0.30
C GLN A 83 -9.36 -11.89 1.19
N ASN A 84 -8.27 -11.32 1.71
CA ASN A 84 -8.18 -10.84 3.09
C ASN A 84 -8.52 -9.34 3.22
N CYS A 85 -8.83 -8.63 2.13
CA CYS A 85 -9.29 -7.25 2.21
C CYS A 85 -10.65 -7.22 2.91
N ARG A 86 -10.76 -6.45 3.99
CA ARG A 86 -12.00 -6.38 4.78
C ARG A 86 -12.56 -4.97 4.83
N PHE A 87 -11.68 -3.98 4.83
CA PHE A 87 -12.06 -2.60 5.04
C PHE A 87 -11.91 -1.76 3.76
N PRO A 88 -12.64 -0.65 3.62
CA PRO A 88 -12.58 0.17 2.41
C PRO A 88 -11.16 0.63 2.04
N LEU A 89 -10.31 0.98 3.03
CA LEU A 89 -8.94 1.38 2.76
C LEU A 89 -8.06 0.22 2.29
N ASP A 90 -8.32 -1.02 2.69
CA ASP A 90 -7.58 -2.17 2.17
C ASP A 90 -7.72 -2.25 0.64
N TYR A 91 -8.95 -2.16 0.15
CA TYR A 91 -9.25 -2.17 -1.29
C TYR A 91 -8.62 -0.98 -2.01
N ALA A 92 -8.72 0.23 -1.45
CA ALA A 92 -8.13 1.43 -2.04
C ALA A 92 -6.60 1.32 -2.14
N LEU A 93 -5.93 0.90 -1.06
CA LEU A 93 -4.48 0.74 -0.99
C LEU A 93 -4.00 -0.34 -1.97
N VAL A 94 -4.73 -1.45 -2.08
CA VAL A 94 -4.42 -2.50 -3.05
C VAL A 94 -4.57 -2.03 -4.49
N LEU A 95 -5.66 -1.32 -4.81
CA LEU A 95 -5.88 -0.79 -6.15
C LEU A 95 -4.76 0.18 -6.55
N LEU A 96 -4.42 1.13 -5.67
CA LEU A 96 -3.29 2.04 -5.89
C LEU A 96 -1.96 1.30 -6.04
N ALA A 97 -1.74 0.23 -5.27
CA ALA A 97 -0.53 -0.57 -5.35
C ALA A 97 -0.41 -1.32 -6.69
N LEU A 98 -1.51 -1.88 -7.18
CA LEU A 98 -1.57 -2.53 -8.48
C LEU A 98 -1.32 -1.54 -9.63
N GLU A 99 -1.88 -0.33 -9.55
CA GLU A 99 -1.61 0.74 -10.53
C GLU A 99 -0.13 1.16 -10.52
N ASN A 100 0.50 1.29 -9.35
CA ASN A 100 1.94 1.55 -9.27
C ASN A 100 2.81 0.44 -9.90
N LEU A 101 2.30 -0.80 -9.89
CA LEU A 101 2.95 -1.97 -10.51
C LEU A 101 2.60 -2.15 -11.99
N GLY A 102 1.70 -1.33 -12.54
CA GLY A 102 1.16 -1.46 -13.90
C GLY A 102 0.37 -2.75 -14.11
N CYS A 103 -0.35 -3.24 -13.09
CA CYS A 103 -1.13 -4.47 -13.15
C CYS A 103 -2.64 -4.18 -13.14
N LYS A 104 -3.31 -4.30 -14.29
CA LYS A 104 -4.75 -4.01 -14.41
C LYS A 104 -5.67 -5.22 -14.17
N LYS A 105 -5.11 -6.42 -13.95
CA LYS A 105 -5.86 -7.70 -13.88
C LYS A 105 -7.01 -7.69 -12.87
N HIS A 106 -6.84 -7.03 -11.73
CA HIS A 106 -7.82 -6.99 -10.65
C HIS A 106 -8.51 -5.62 -10.50
N SER A 107 -8.06 -4.59 -11.23
CA SER A 107 -8.50 -3.20 -11.04
C SER A 107 -10.01 -3.05 -11.22
N GLN A 108 -10.61 -3.69 -12.23
CA GLN A 108 -12.06 -3.60 -12.46
C GLN A 108 -12.88 -4.25 -11.33
N GLY A 109 -12.45 -5.41 -10.84
CA GLY A 109 -13.14 -6.11 -9.75
C GLY A 109 -13.12 -5.30 -8.45
N ILE A 110 -11.94 -4.79 -8.09
CA ILE A 110 -11.76 -3.95 -6.90
C ILE A 110 -12.55 -2.63 -7.04
N SER A 111 -12.53 -2.00 -8.22
CA SER A 111 -13.28 -0.77 -8.48
C SER A 111 -14.79 -0.98 -8.32
N LYS A 112 -15.33 -2.11 -8.77
CA LYS A 112 -16.75 -2.46 -8.54
C LYS A 112 -17.09 -2.62 -7.06
N VAL A 113 -16.21 -3.27 -6.29
CA VAL A 113 -16.38 -3.40 -4.83
C VAL A 113 -16.40 -2.03 -4.17
N LEU A 114 -15.42 -1.18 -4.48
CA LEU A 114 -15.34 0.18 -3.94
C LEU A 114 -16.57 1.01 -4.31
N LEU A 115 -16.99 1.04 -5.58
CA LEU A 115 -18.19 1.76 -6.01
C LEU A 115 -19.46 1.24 -5.33
N GLY A 116 -19.53 -0.06 -5.03
CA GLY A 116 -20.63 -0.66 -4.27
C GLY A 116 -20.68 -0.22 -2.79
N MET A 117 -19.61 0.38 -2.28
CA MET A 117 -19.55 0.96 -0.92
C MET A 117 -19.90 2.45 -0.91
N GLN A 118 -20.12 3.08 -2.06
CA GLN A 118 -20.40 4.52 -2.11
C GLN A 118 -21.73 4.84 -1.41
N GLU A 119 -21.72 5.81 -0.50
CA GLU A 119 -22.90 6.29 0.19
C GLU A 119 -23.68 7.31 -0.65
N ASN A 120 -24.93 7.61 -0.27
CA ASN A 120 -25.81 8.53 -1.01
C ASN A 120 -25.27 9.97 -1.11
N ASP A 121 -24.43 10.39 -0.16
CA ASP A 121 -23.76 11.70 -0.16
C ASP A 121 -22.46 11.70 -1.01
N GLY A 122 -22.16 10.59 -1.69
CA GLY A 122 -20.99 10.41 -2.55
C GLY A 122 -19.72 10.00 -1.81
N SER A 123 -19.76 9.92 -0.48
CA SER A 123 -18.64 9.49 0.35
C SER A 123 -18.50 7.97 0.43
N PHE A 124 -17.57 7.49 1.27
CA PHE A 124 -17.37 6.08 1.55
C PHE A 124 -17.27 5.82 3.06
N PRO A 125 -17.52 4.57 3.52
CA PRO A 125 -17.48 4.23 4.94
C PRO A 125 -16.15 4.60 5.58
N GLU A 126 -16.24 5.03 6.84
CA GLU A 126 -15.05 5.39 7.62
C GLU A 126 -14.15 4.19 7.89
N ASP A 127 -12.85 4.46 7.92
CA ASP A 127 -11.83 3.46 8.17
C ASP A 127 -10.57 4.11 8.76
N ALA A 128 -9.77 3.32 9.44
CA ALA A 128 -8.53 3.74 10.07
C ALA A 128 -7.32 3.44 9.18
N ILE A 129 -6.48 4.45 8.95
CA ILE A 129 -5.27 4.29 8.14
C ILE A 129 -4.03 4.00 9.00
N TRP A 130 -3.93 4.64 10.17
CA TRP A 130 -2.76 4.55 11.03
C TRP A 130 -3.20 4.48 12.49
N GLY A 131 -2.29 4.03 13.34
CA GLY A 131 -2.47 3.99 14.77
C GLY A 131 -1.17 4.24 15.50
N ASP A 132 -1.26 4.29 16.82
CA ASP A 132 -0.11 4.39 17.69
C ASP A 132 0.21 3.05 18.39
N ARG A 133 1.27 3.07 19.20
CA ARG A 133 1.69 1.91 20.00
C ARG A 133 0.66 1.49 21.06
N TYR A 134 -0.32 2.34 21.36
CA TYR A 134 -1.38 2.12 22.33
C TYR A 134 -2.68 1.64 21.66
N ARG A 135 -2.65 1.37 20.35
CA ARG A 135 -3.80 0.94 19.53
C ARG A 135 -4.90 1.99 19.41
N VAL A 136 -4.57 3.26 19.62
CA VAL A 136 -5.46 4.34 19.19
C VAL A 136 -5.40 4.41 17.68
N LEU A 137 -6.54 4.20 17.03
CA LEU A 137 -6.68 4.21 15.58
C LEU A 137 -7.13 5.59 15.11
N TRP A 138 -6.51 6.07 14.04
CA TRP A 138 -6.76 7.37 13.44
C TRP A 138 -7.15 7.18 11.98
N GLY A 139 -8.20 7.89 11.59
CA GLY A 139 -8.77 7.86 10.26
C GLY A 139 -10.06 8.65 10.24
N GLY A 140 -10.99 8.24 9.40
CA GLY A 140 -12.31 8.84 9.31
C GLY A 140 -12.81 8.95 7.89
N LYS A 141 -14.10 9.23 7.79
CA LYS A 141 -14.88 9.26 6.54
C LYS A 141 -14.23 10.07 5.42
N ALA A 142 -13.75 11.29 5.72
CA ALA A 142 -13.10 12.15 4.75
C ALA A 142 -11.80 11.54 4.19
N LEU A 143 -11.00 10.92 5.06
CA LEU A 143 -9.75 10.28 4.66
C LEU A 143 -10.02 9.04 3.80
N SER A 144 -10.91 8.15 4.23
CA SER A 144 -11.33 6.98 3.43
C SER A 144 -11.81 7.41 2.05
N THR A 145 -12.65 8.43 2.00
CA THR A 145 -13.19 8.97 0.74
C THR A 145 -12.07 9.45 -0.19
N ILE A 146 -11.10 10.22 0.30
CA ILE A 146 -9.99 10.72 -0.51
C ILE A 146 -9.16 9.57 -1.10
N PHE A 147 -8.84 8.55 -0.29
CA PHE A 147 -8.07 7.39 -0.76
C PHE A 147 -8.83 6.58 -1.81
N ILE A 148 -10.12 6.34 -1.59
CA ILE A 148 -10.95 5.53 -2.50
C ILE A 148 -11.17 6.27 -3.82
N VAL A 149 -11.51 7.56 -3.79
CA VAL A 149 -11.65 8.37 -5.01
C VAL A 149 -10.33 8.44 -5.76
N GLY A 150 -9.20 8.62 -5.06
CA GLY A 150 -7.88 8.58 -5.67
C GLY A 150 -7.57 7.24 -6.35
N ALA A 151 -7.92 6.13 -5.71
CA ALA A 151 -7.73 4.78 -6.25
C ALA A 151 -8.59 4.54 -7.50
N LEU A 152 -9.87 4.90 -7.46
CA LEU A 152 -10.80 4.79 -8.59
C LEU A 152 -10.36 5.65 -9.78
N THR A 153 -9.90 6.88 -9.51
CA THR A 153 -9.40 7.79 -10.54
C THR A 153 -8.15 7.22 -11.21
N ALA A 154 -7.21 6.70 -10.41
CA ALA A 154 -5.98 6.10 -10.94
C ALA A 154 -6.25 4.87 -11.81
N ALA A 155 -7.27 4.07 -11.50
CA ALA A 155 -7.62 2.85 -12.23
C ALA A 155 -8.40 3.09 -13.55
N THR A 156 -8.92 4.30 -13.76
CA THR A 156 -9.75 4.65 -14.93
C THR A 156 -8.91 5.06 -16.15
N TYR A 157 -7.65 5.47 -15.94
CA TYR A 157 -6.69 5.82 -17.00
C TYR A 157 -5.61 4.73 -17.18
#